data_AF-A0A7C4C9I1-F1
#
_entry.id   AF-A0A7C4C9I1-F1
#
_cell.length_a   1.000
_cell.length_b   1.000
_cell.length_c   1.000
_cell.angle_alpha   90.00
_cell.angle_beta   90.00
_cell.angle_gamma   90.00
#
_symmetry.space_group_name_H-M   'P 1'
#
loop_
_entity.id
_entity.type
_entity.pdbx_description
1 polymer ?
#
loop_
_entity_poly.entity_id
_entity_poly.type
_entity_poly.pdbx_seq_one_letter_code
_entity_poly.pdbx_strand_id
1 'polypeptide(L)'
;MRAPTAARHTAAGIRGGGARSARGSSPAGARSSRGRNPFRRRPCAHYSTPAGRVPRPRRAAPGAVRRPARRTAAARAGPNAALTRSRPRGPILVSGVEATDALPNPVQETGMCNARGLTRRELIELGALAGLAGLAPATLAGGEPETRPAARPRNIVFMVADGMSIAVPALADVFSRQVRATGTHWYGLLATAGVMHGLFETYSLNSLVTDSAAASSAWGSGRRVFNGAVNMLPNGTALTPLAPLVRESGRRVGLVTTTTITHATPAGFAAAVKTRDDQPTIATQYLGLVDVLLGGGREYFEADQRPDRRDLRGEFAAAGYACVATRAELLGVGSAPRLLGTFGTGHLPYTLDHRNTPELTERVPTLAEMTRAALATLSADDAGFLLQVEGGRVDHAAHNNDIAAQLWDQLAFDDALGVVLEFARARGDTLVVVTSDHGNSNPGLNGMGGDYGGSNKCFARVAGATQSFDRLTGQLGRLAKEHAGDEAVGTLLRQATGLELEPAEVALLREAGGGRLPPVLGRQHANLVGVLGEVLSNHYGIGWTGVSHTSDPVLLTALGPGADRFAGLHPLTDAFEALTDLFGIRHRNPAMSAAAAGDFAAQAPAERQPHWV
;
A
#
# COMPACT_ATOMS: atom_id res chain seq x y z
N MET A 1 -25.89 -20.51 66.79
CA MET A 1 -27.26 -20.05 67.12
C MET A 1 -28.22 -20.46 66.00
N ARG A 2 -29.54 -20.40 66.25
CA ARG A 2 -30.65 -20.98 65.48
C ARG A 2 -30.76 -20.57 63.98
N ALA A 3 -31.19 -21.53 63.15
CA ALA A 3 -32.07 -21.39 61.97
C ALA A 3 -33.51 -21.86 62.36
N PRO A 4 -34.54 -22.04 61.49
CA PRO A 4 -34.75 -21.74 60.05
C PRO A 4 -35.75 -20.55 59.87
N THR A 5 -36.81 -20.42 59.04
CA THR A 5 -37.71 -21.21 58.14
C THR A 5 -38.55 -20.23 57.24
N ALA A 6 -39.41 -20.59 56.27
CA ALA A 6 -39.35 -21.49 55.10
C ALA A 6 -40.78 -21.78 54.51
N ALA A 7 -41.28 -21.02 53.52
CA ALA A 7 -42.54 -21.26 52.78
C ALA A 7 -42.48 -20.61 51.36
N ARG A 8 -43.12 -21.02 50.25
CA ARG A 8 -44.10 -22.08 49.83
C ARG A 8 -45.62 -21.89 50.09
N HIS A 9 -46.32 -21.36 49.09
CA HIS A 9 -47.71 -21.68 48.61
C HIS A 9 -47.83 -21.19 47.13
N THR A 10 -48.61 -21.68 46.13
CA THR A 10 -49.79 -22.59 45.93
C THR A 10 -51.19 -22.00 46.18
N ALA A 11 -52.21 -22.13 45.31
CA ALA A 11 -52.34 -22.62 43.91
C ALA A 11 -53.75 -22.28 43.34
N ALA A 12 -53.97 -22.42 42.02
CA ALA A 12 -55.27 -22.41 41.27
C ALA A 12 -56.14 -21.12 41.34
N GLY A 13 -57.06 -20.78 40.42
CA GLY A 13 -57.42 -21.37 39.11
C GLY A 13 -58.93 -21.69 38.97
N ILE A 14 -59.64 -21.19 37.92
CA ILE A 14 -61.02 -21.64 37.58
C ILE A 14 -61.44 -21.39 36.09
N ARG A 15 -61.86 -22.50 35.45
CA ARG A 15 -62.84 -22.78 34.36
C ARG A 15 -63.48 -21.68 33.48
N GLY A 16 -63.61 -22.01 32.18
CA GLY A 16 -64.78 -21.71 31.31
C GLY A 16 -64.43 -21.28 29.87
N GLY A 17 -65.01 -21.82 28.79
CA GLY A 17 -65.87 -23.01 28.66
C GLY A 17 -66.42 -23.22 27.23
N GLY A 18 -66.45 -24.49 26.76
CA GLY A 18 -67.12 -24.96 25.53
C GLY A 18 -66.53 -24.50 24.18
N ALA A 19 -67.01 -24.98 23.02
CA ALA A 19 -67.56 -26.29 22.61
C ALA A 19 -67.92 -26.25 21.11
N ARG A 20 -67.70 -27.36 20.36
CA ARG A 20 -68.16 -27.62 18.97
C ARG A 20 -67.56 -26.70 17.88
N SER A 21 -67.39 -27.07 16.61
CA SER A 21 -67.07 -28.31 15.87
C SER A 21 -67.45 -28.11 14.39
N ALA A 22 -66.72 -28.78 13.48
CA ALA A 22 -67.15 -29.27 12.16
C ALA A 22 -66.87 -28.41 10.90
N ARG A 23 -66.71 -29.15 9.79
CA ARG A 23 -66.51 -28.75 8.37
C ARG A 23 -65.14 -28.11 8.06
N GLY A 24 -64.33 -28.59 7.12
CA GLY A 24 -64.34 -29.87 6.38
C GLY A 24 -64.50 -29.75 4.85
N SER A 25 -63.60 -30.44 4.15
CA SER A 25 -63.62 -30.86 2.72
C SER A 25 -63.55 -29.83 1.57
N SER A 26 -62.63 -30.15 0.67
CA SER A 26 -62.44 -29.85 -0.78
C SER A 26 -63.73 -30.12 -1.64
N PRO A 27 -63.79 -29.93 -3.00
CA PRO A 27 -62.74 -30.19 -4.01
C PRO A 27 -62.75 -29.32 -5.32
N ALA A 28 -62.18 -29.88 -6.41
CA ALA A 28 -62.04 -29.39 -7.80
C ALA A 28 -60.95 -28.30 -8.02
N GLY A 29 -60.20 -28.24 -9.15
CA GLY A 29 -60.17 -29.06 -10.38
C GLY A 29 -60.53 -28.25 -11.64
N ALA A 30 -59.99 -28.46 -12.85
CA ALA A 30 -58.85 -29.28 -13.32
C ALA A 30 -58.49 -28.90 -14.79
N ARG A 31 -57.31 -29.31 -15.31
CA ARG A 31 -56.87 -29.30 -16.74
C ARG A 31 -56.65 -27.90 -17.39
N SER A 32 -55.73 -27.57 -18.30
CA SER A 32 -54.60 -28.17 -19.07
C SER A 32 -54.74 -28.06 -20.61
N SER A 33 -53.95 -27.19 -21.28
CA SER A 33 -53.54 -27.25 -22.72
C SER A 33 -52.64 -26.04 -23.06
N ARG A 34 -51.42 -26.17 -23.62
CA ARG A 34 -50.94 -26.50 -25.00
C ARG A 34 -50.97 -25.33 -26.02
N GLY A 35 -49.82 -25.05 -26.66
CA GLY A 35 -49.65 -24.22 -27.88
C GLY A 35 -48.45 -23.26 -27.78
N ARG A 36 -47.24 -23.53 -28.29
CA ARG A 36 -46.72 -23.72 -29.68
C ARG A 36 -46.26 -22.41 -30.38
N ASN A 37 -44.94 -22.30 -30.57
CA ASN A 37 -44.21 -21.54 -31.61
C ASN A 37 -44.71 -21.93 -33.04
N PRO A 38 -44.56 -21.16 -34.15
CA PRO A 38 -43.30 -20.53 -34.60
C PRO A 38 -43.40 -19.18 -35.39
N PHE A 39 -42.24 -18.59 -35.78
CA PHE A 39 -41.87 -17.99 -37.11
C PHE A 39 -40.60 -17.10 -36.90
N ARG A 40 -39.41 -17.14 -37.53
CA ARG A 40 -38.77 -17.61 -38.80
C ARG A 40 -38.44 -16.53 -39.87
N ARG A 41 -37.13 -16.22 -39.99
CA ARG A 41 -36.31 -15.82 -41.19
C ARG A 41 -36.46 -14.38 -41.74
N ARG A 42 -35.39 -13.55 -41.80
CA ARG A 42 -34.28 -13.46 -42.82
C ARG A 42 -34.78 -13.18 -44.26
N PRO A 43 -34.16 -12.25 -45.03
CA PRO A 43 -32.75 -12.38 -45.46
C PRO A 43 -31.92 -11.07 -45.53
N CYS A 44 -30.79 -11.10 -46.25
CA CYS A 44 -29.73 -10.07 -46.35
C CYS A 44 -29.70 -9.38 -47.74
N ALA A 45 -28.98 -8.26 -47.85
CA ALA A 45 -28.48 -7.73 -49.13
C ALA A 45 -27.15 -6.97 -48.94
N HIS A 46 -26.24 -7.04 -49.92
CA HIS A 46 -25.08 -6.17 -50.06
C HIS A 46 -25.46 -4.84 -50.74
N TYR A 47 -24.64 -3.80 -50.63
CA TYR A 47 -24.17 -3.05 -51.81
C TYR A 47 -22.82 -2.36 -51.56
N SER A 48 -22.15 -1.95 -52.63
CA SER A 48 -20.73 -1.54 -52.68
C SER A 48 -20.48 -0.02 -52.56
N THR A 49 -19.20 0.35 -52.45
CA THR A 49 -18.68 1.73 -52.46
C THR A 49 -18.89 2.46 -53.80
N PRO A 50 -18.82 3.81 -53.82
CA PRO A 50 -17.56 4.43 -54.28
C PRO A 50 -17.11 5.68 -53.47
N ALA A 51 -15.98 6.27 -53.85
CA ALA A 51 -15.23 7.28 -53.07
C ALA A 51 -15.75 8.74 -53.17
N GLY A 52 -15.46 9.57 -52.16
CA GLY A 52 -15.89 10.97 -52.07
C GLY A 52 -14.93 11.92 -51.31
N ARG A 53 -13.90 12.43 -52.01
CA ARG A 53 -13.07 13.64 -51.76
C ARG A 53 -12.81 14.17 -50.32
N VAL A 54 -11.53 14.21 -49.96
CA VAL A 54 -10.94 14.97 -48.84
C VAL A 54 -10.96 16.50 -49.07
N PRO A 55 -11.33 17.32 -48.07
CA PRO A 55 -11.02 18.76 -48.02
C PRO A 55 -9.64 19.02 -47.36
N ARG A 56 -8.80 19.88 -47.95
CA ARG A 56 -7.55 20.36 -47.33
C ARG A 56 -7.83 21.49 -46.32
N PRO A 57 -7.05 21.63 -45.23
CA PRO A 57 -7.16 22.78 -44.33
C PRO A 57 -6.71 24.07 -45.02
N ARG A 58 -7.40 25.19 -44.72
CA ARG A 58 -7.01 26.52 -45.19
C ARG A 58 -5.94 27.13 -44.28
N ARG A 59 -4.87 27.67 -44.88
CA ARG A 59 -3.98 28.63 -44.20
C ARG A 59 -4.70 29.95 -43.99
N ALA A 60 -4.43 30.62 -42.87
CA ALA A 60 -4.66 32.05 -42.68
C ALA A 60 -3.30 32.78 -42.60
N ALA A 61 -3.27 34.06 -42.98
CA ALA A 61 -2.08 34.92 -43.03
C ALA A 61 -2.13 35.98 -41.90
N PRO A 62 -1.01 36.61 -41.51
CA PRO A 62 -0.93 37.36 -40.24
C PRO A 62 -1.53 38.77 -40.29
N GLY A 63 -2.11 39.20 -39.16
CA GLY A 63 -2.68 40.54 -38.96
C GLY A 63 -1.75 41.51 -38.24
N ALA A 64 -1.74 42.77 -38.68
CA ALA A 64 -0.79 43.82 -38.29
C ALA A 64 -0.72 44.17 -36.78
N VAL A 65 0.50 44.40 -36.28
CA VAL A 65 0.77 45.02 -34.97
C VAL A 65 0.83 46.55 -35.13
N ARG A 66 0.13 47.30 -34.27
CA ARG A 66 0.20 48.78 -34.21
C ARG A 66 1.33 49.26 -33.29
N ARG A 67 2.03 50.34 -33.70
CA ARG A 67 2.87 51.18 -32.83
C ARG A 67 2.08 52.38 -32.28
N PRO A 68 2.48 52.90 -31.12
CA PRO A 68 3.07 54.26 -31.05
C PRO A 68 4.53 54.17 -30.56
N ALA A 69 5.52 54.84 -31.16
CA ALA A 69 5.79 56.29 -31.26
C ALA A 69 6.67 56.80 -30.10
N ARG A 70 7.90 57.24 -30.42
CA ARG A 70 8.87 57.81 -29.47
C ARG A 70 8.58 59.30 -29.21
N ARG A 71 9.02 59.79 -28.05
CA ARG A 71 9.50 61.18 -27.89
C ARG A 71 10.87 61.22 -27.20
N THR A 72 11.67 62.19 -27.64
CA THR A 72 13.01 62.60 -27.19
C THR A 72 12.89 63.88 -26.34
N ALA A 73 13.89 64.40 -25.62
CA ALA A 73 15.11 63.85 -24.98
C ALA A 73 15.80 65.00 -24.17
N ALA A 74 16.51 64.68 -23.08
CA ALA A 74 17.63 65.45 -22.47
C ALA A 74 18.17 64.66 -21.24
N ALA A 75 19.44 64.45 -20.89
CA ALA A 75 20.79 64.81 -21.38
C ALA A 75 21.61 65.75 -20.46
N ARG A 76 22.46 65.15 -19.58
CA ARG A 76 23.69 65.63 -18.89
C ARG A 76 24.01 64.65 -17.74
N ALA A 77 25.24 64.38 -17.30
CA ALA A 77 26.58 64.34 -17.92
C ALA A 77 27.50 63.46 -17.03
N GLY A 78 28.56 62.85 -17.59
CA GLY A 78 29.54 62.01 -16.84
C GLY A 78 30.73 62.82 -16.25
N PRO A 79 31.94 62.24 -16.05
CA PRO A 79 32.46 60.91 -16.45
C PRO A 79 32.91 60.08 -15.19
N ASN A 80 33.85 59.11 -15.14
CA ASN A 80 34.87 58.60 -16.09
C ASN A 80 35.32 57.13 -15.81
N ALA A 81 36.41 56.73 -16.47
CA ALA A 81 37.20 55.48 -16.49
C ALA A 81 37.88 55.05 -15.13
N ALA A 82 38.60 53.92 -15.02
CA ALA A 82 39.22 53.05 -16.04
C ALA A 82 39.42 51.57 -15.62
N LEU A 83 39.73 50.71 -16.61
CA LEU A 83 40.24 49.33 -16.40
C LEU A 83 41.77 49.27 -16.54
N THR A 84 42.42 48.37 -15.77
CA THR A 84 43.74 47.79 -16.11
C THR A 84 43.80 46.30 -15.75
N ARG A 85 44.57 45.51 -16.53
CA ARG A 85 44.82 44.08 -16.28
C ARG A 85 46.16 43.88 -15.55
N SER A 86 46.27 42.83 -14.73
CA SER A 86 47.55 42.16 -14.45
C SER A 86 47.32 40.66 -14.15
N ARG A 87 48.40 39.87 -14.08
CA ARG A 87 48.41 38.40 -13.89
C ARG A 87 49.17 38.01 -12.61
N PRO A 88 49.01 36.77 -12.09
CA PRO A 88 49.33 36.45 -10.69
C PRO A 88 50.83 36.26 -10.39
N ARG A 89 51.14 36.18 -9.09
CA ARG A 89 52.40 35.65 -8.52
C ARG A 89 52.11 34.49 -7.56
N GLY A 90 53.15 33.72 -7.27
CA GLY A 90 53.08 32.40 -6.63
C GLY A 90 52.93 32.37 -5.09
N PRO A 91 53.17 31.19 -4.48
CA PRO A 91 52.70 30.86 -3.13
C PRO A 91 53.55 31.42 -1.99
N ILE A 92 52.94 31.46 -0.80
CA ILE A 92 53.60 31.72 0.49
C ILE A 92 53.71 30.40 1.25
N LEU A 93 54.91 30.04 1.71
CA LEU A 93 55.10 29.01 2.73
C LEU A 93 54.81 29.61 4.12
N VAL A 94 54.24 28.81 5.01
CA VAL A 94 54.30 29.02 6.47
C VAL A 94 54.77 27.71 7.10
N SER A 95 55.65 27.80 8.09
CA SER A 95 56.38 26.68 8.67
C SER A 95 56.03 26.42 10.13
N GLY A 96 55.81 25.14 10.47
CA GLY A 96 56.25 24.54 11.73
C GLY A 96 55.61 25.01 13.05
N VAL A 97 54.80 24.12 13.64
CA VAL A 97 54.70 23.94 15.10
C VAL A 97 54.74 22.42 15.35
N GLU A 98 55.51 21.98 16.34
CA GLU A 98 55.62 20.55 16.70
C GLU A 98 54.52 20.10 17.68
N ALA A 99 54.40 18.80 17.90
CA ALA A 99 53.24 18.17 18.55
C ALA A 99 53.57 17.54 19.91
N THR A 100 52.54 17.37 20.74
CA THR A 100 52.45 16.31 21.77
C THR A 100 51.01 15.83 21.90
N ASP A 101 50.77 14.55 21.57
CA ASP A 101 49.98 13.53 22.27
C ASP A 101 48.60 13.86 22.92
N ALA A 102 47.58 12.98 22.85
CA ALA A 102 47.41 11.77 22.03
C ALA A 102 45.93 11.30 22.03
N LEU A 103 45.49 10.70 20.91
CA LEU A 103 44.34 9.79 20.82
C LEU A 103 44.67 8.65 19.82
N PRO A 104 44.06 7.45 19.92
CA PRO A 104 44.61 6.24 19.29
C PRO A 104 44.39 6.16 17.77
N ASN A 105 45.37 5.54 17.09
CA ASN A 105 45.43 5.38 15.64
C ASN A 105 44.53 4.23 15.11
N PRO A 106 44.04 4.32 13.85
CA PRO A 106 43.50 3.18 13.12
C PRO A 106 44.61 2.22 12.67
N VAL A 107 44.24 0.96 12.39
CA VAL A 107 45.18 -0.09 11.95
C VAL A 107 45.49 0.06 10.45
N GLN A 108 46.77 0.05 10.09
CA GLN A 108 47.22 -0.03 8.70
C GLN A 108 47.40 -1.48 8.23
N GLU A 109 47.21 -1.70 6.93
CA GLU A 109 47.60 -2.94 6.25
C GLU A 109 49.14 -3.05 6.14
N THR A 110 49.71 -4.17 6.56
CA THR A 110 50.90 -4.77 5.92
C THR A 110 50.89 -6.28 6.18
N GLY A 111 51.17 -7.11 5.17
CA GLY A 111 51.04 -8.57 5.33
C GLY A 111 51.18 -9.42 4.05
N MET A 112 52.15 -9.10 3.18
CA MET A 112 52.40 -9.91 1.97
C MET A 112 53.00 -11.28 2.32
N CYS A 113 52.20 -12.34 2.25
CA CYS A 113 52.68 -13.72 2.34
C CYS A 113 52.97 -14.31 0.95
N ASN A 114 54.24 -14.62 0.68
CA ASN A 114 54.67 -15.29 -0.56
C ASN A 114 54.19 -16.76 -0.59
N ALA A 115 53.33 -17.10 -1.55
CA ALA A 115 53.04 -18.49 -1.88
C ALA A 115 54.25 -19.13 -2.60
N ARG A 116 54.88 -20.13 -1.98
CA ARG A 116 55.85 -21.00 -2.67
C ARG A 116 55.10 -22.04 -3.50
N GLY A 117 55.44 -22.16 -4.78
CA GLY A 117 54.98 -23.28 -5.61
C GLY A 117 55.62 -24.60 -5.19
N LEU A 118 54.82 -25.67 -5.16
CA LEU A 118 55.29 -27.03 -4.89
C LEU A 118 56.27 -27.51 -5.98
N THR A 119 57.27 -28.29 -5.59
CA THR A 119 58.28 -28.81 -6.50
C THR A 119 57.81 -30.10 -7.18
N ARG A 120 58.46 -30.45 -8.31
CA ARG A 120 58.21 -31.71 -9.03
C ARG A 120 58.48 -32.98 -8.19
N ARG A 121 59.13 -32.89 -7.03
CA ARG A 121 59.43 -34.04 -6.17
C ARG A 121 58.26 -34.36 -5.24
N GLU A 122 57.64 -33.33 -4.64
CA GLU A 122 56.46 -33.46 -3.77
C GLU A 122 55.22 -33.97 -4.55
N LEU A 123 55.12 -33.60 -5.83
CA LEU A 123 54.07 -34.11 -6.75
C LEU A 123 54.16 -35.61 -7.06
N ILE A 124 55.31 -36.26 -6.83
CA ILE A 124 55.50 -37.70 -7.09
C ILE A 124 55.14 -38.54 -5.85
N GLU A 125 55.40 -38.04 -4.64
CA GLU A 125 55.08 -38.76 -3.40
C GLU A 125 53.56 -38.85 -3.14
N LEU A 126 52.77 -37.87 -3.60
CA LEU A 126 51.30 -37.98 -3.61
C LEU A 126 50.76 -39.07 -4.56
N GLY A 127 51.55 -39.52 -5.54
CA GLY A 127 51.12 -40.48 -6.56
C GLY A 127 51.12 -41.94 -6.11
N ALA A 128 51.69 -42.26 -4.95
CA ALA A 128 51.97 -43.63 -4.53
C ALA A 128 50.88 -44.30 -3.66
N LEU A 129 49.78 -43.60 -3.34
CA LEU A 129 48.80 -44.02 -2.32
C LEU A 129 47.37 -44.25 -2.87
N ALA A 130 47.25 -44.58 -4.16
CA ALA A 130 45.98 -44.86 -4.84
C ALA A 130 45.95 -46.28 -5.47
N GLY A 131 46.21 -47.31 -4.66
CA GLY A 131 46.18 -48.71 -5.07
C GLY A 131 44.98 -49.49 -4.50
N LEU A 132 44.26 -50.21 -5.38
CA LEU A 132 43.32 -51.30 -5.07
C LEU A 132 42.07 -50.95 -4.24
N ALA A 133 41.07 -50.34 -4.90
CA ALA A 133 39.65 -50.54 -4.58
C ALA A 133 38.87 -50.77 -5.90
N GLY A 134 37.85 -51.64 -5.87
CA GLY A 134 37.31 -52.29 -7.07
C GLY A 134 36.67 -51.37 -8.12
N LEU A 135 37.10 -51.51 -9.38
CA LEU A 135 36.42 -50.93 -10.54
C LEU A 135 35.20 -51.77 -10.93
N ALA A 136 34.01 -51.28 -10.61
CA ALA A 136 32.79 -51.57 -11.34
C ALA A 136 32.36 -50.28 -12.07
N PRO A 137 32.12 -50.30 -13.40
CA PRO A 137 31.73 -49.10 -14.13
C PRO A 137 30.28 -48.75 -13.82
N ALA A 138 30.06 -48.02 -12.73
CA ALA A 138 28.80 -47.35 -12.48
C ALA A 138 28.55 -46.35 -13.62
N THR A 139 27.65 -46.69 -14.53
CA THR A 139 27.18 -45.79 -15.56
C THR A 139 26.52 -44.59 -14.89
N LEU A 140 27.23 -43.47 -14.83
CA LEU A 140 26.64 -42.17 -14.50
C LEU A 140 25.68 -41.80 -15.63
N ALA A 141 24.47 -42.35 -15.55
CA ALA A 141 23.33 -41.84 -16.27
C ALA A 141 23.11 -40.41 -15.79
N GLY A 142 23.60 -39.46 -16.60
CA GLY A 142 23.30 -38.05 -16.43
C GLY A 142 21.81 -37.86 -16.68
N GLY A 143 21.00 -38.08 -15.64
CA GLY A 143 19.63 -37.62 -15.65
C GLY A 143 19.65 -36.13 -15.88
N GLU A 144 18.96 -35.67 -16.93
CA GLU A 144 18.56 -34.26 -17.00
C GLU A 144 17.88 -33.91 -15.67
N PRO A 145 18.12 -32.71 -15.11
CA PRO A 145 17.49 -32.33 -13.85
C PRO A 145 15.98 -32.43 -14.03
N GLU A 146 15.32 -33.34 -13.29
CA GLU A 146 13.87 -33.48 -13.34
C GLU A 146 13.24 -32.11 -13.13
N THR A 147 12.68 -31.54 -14.20
CA THR A 147 11.89 -30.32 -14.12
C THR A 147 10.57 -30.68 -13.47
N ARG A 148 10.61 -30.92 -12.15
CA ARG A 148 9.43 -31.06 -11.30
C ARG A 148 8.50 -29.91 -11.66
N PRO A 149 7.26 -30.18 -12.12
CA PRO A 149 6.32 -29.13 -12.45
C PRO A 149 6.24 -28.17 -11.26
N ALA A 150 6.47 -26.87 -11.51
CA ALA A 150 6.52 -25.87 -10.46
C ALA A 150 5.29 -26.03 -9.55
N ALA A 151 5.54 -26.37 -8.29
CA ALA A 151 4.48 -26.79 -7.39
C ALA A 151 3.43 -25.67 -7.31
N ARG A 152 2.16 -26.02 -7.40
CA ARG A 152 1.10 -25.02 -7.27
C ARG A 152 0.91 -24.68 -5.79
N PRO A 153 0.84 -23.39 -5.42
CA PRO A 153 0.56 -22.99 -4.06
C PRO A 153 -0.85 -23.44 -3.67
N ARG A 154 -0.99 -23.97 -2.45
CA ARG A 154 -2.29 -24.17 -1.79
C ARG A 154 -2.83 -22.82 -1.29
N ASN A 155 -1.95 -21.98 -0.76
CA ASN A 155 -2.27 -20.68 -0.19
C ASN A 155 -1.50 -19.58 -0.92
N ILE A 156 -2.14 -18.42 -1.11
CA ILE A 156 -1.50 -17.22 -1.67
C ILE A 156 -1.70 -16.08 -0.67
N VAL A 157 -0.60 -15.44 -0.29
CA VAL A 157 -0.62 -14.18 0.47
C VAL A 157 -0.09 -13.06 -0.42
N PHE A 158 -0.91 -12.04 -0.64
CA PHE A 158 -0.58 -10.86 -1.46
C PHE A 158 -0.51 -9.63 -0.54
N MET A 159 0.69 -9.10 -0.34
CA MET A 159 0.98 -8.03 0.61
C MET A 159 1.30 -6.73 -0.11
N VAL A 160 0.63 -5.65 0.30
CA VAL A 160 0.69 -4.32 -0.33
C VAL A 160 1.09 -3.27 0.71
N ALA A 161 2.21 -2.60 0.50
CA ALA A 161 2.50 -1.33 1.17
C ALA A 161 2.03 -0.21 0.24
N ASP A 162 0.78 0.25 0.41
CA ASP A 162 0.16 1.29 -0.43
C ASP A 162 1.07 2.52 -0.52
N GLY A 163 1.23 3.11 -1.70
CA GLY A 163 2.03 4.33 -1.91
C GLY A 163 3.54 4.23 -1.66
N MET A 164 4.09 3.02 -1.45
CA MET A 164 5.50 2.83 -1.14
C MET A 164 6.41 3.03 -2.37
N SER A 165 6.96 4.23 -2.50
CA SER A 165 8.04 4.55 -3.45
C SER A 165 9.28 3.66 -3.23
N ILE A 166 10.00 3.35 -4.33
CA ILE A 166 11.09 2.36 -4.37
C ILE A 166 12.26 2.60 -3.40
N ALA A 167 12.46 3.82 -2.91
CA ALA A 167 13.48 4.16 -1.90
C ALA A 167 13.09 3.77 -0.46
N VAL A 168 11.79 3.66 -0.16
CA VAL A 168 11.26 3.50 1.21
C VAL A 168 11.73 2.20 1.89
N PRO A 169 11.84 1.03 1.24
CA PRO A 169 12.40 -0.18 1.86
C PRO A 169 13.81 -0.01 2.43
N ALA A 170 14.67 0.76 1.74
CA ALA A 170 16.04 1.02 2.18
C ALA A 170 16.08 2.00 3.37
N LEU A 171 15.26 3.06 3.33
CA LEU A 171 15.09 3.98 4.46
C LEU A 171 14.55 3.23 5.70
N ALA A 172 13.58 2.34 5.51
CA ALA A 172 13.00 1.52 6.57
C ALA A 172 13.99 0.51 7.18
N ASP A 173 14.87 -0.11 6.38
CA ASP A 173 15.93 -0.98 6.92
C ASP A 173 16.92 -0.21 7.80
N VAL A 174 17.39 0.98 7.36
CA VAL A 174 18.28 1.84 8.15
C VAL A 174 17.58 2.34 9.43
N PHE A 175 16.32 2.76 9.32
CA PHE A 175 15.52 3.20 10.46
C PHE A 175 15.26 2.06 11.46
N SER A 176 14.94 0.85 10.98
CA SER A 176 14.81 -0.35 11.82
C SER A 176 16.11 -0.66 12.57
N ARG A 177 17.27 -0.58 11.90
CA ARG A 177 18.57 -0.77 12.57
C ARG A 177 18.80 0.25 13.69
N GLN A 178 18.33 1.48 13.51
CA GLN A 178 18.40 2.51 14.53
C GLN A 178 17.43 2.28 15.71
N VAL A 179 16.15 1.99 15.44
CA VAL A 179 15.08 1.98 16.47
C VAL A 179 14.72 0.59 17.01
N ARG A 180 15.26 -0.47 16.40
CA ARG A 180 15.04 -1.89 16.78
C ARG A 180 16.32 -2.74 16.84
N ALA A 181 17.49 -2.18 16.49
CA ALA A 181 18.77 -2.90 16.37
C ALA A 181 18.78 -4.08 15.38
N THR A 182 17.80 -4.17 14.48
CA THR A 182 17.70 -5.20 13.41
C THR A 182 17.31 -4.58 12.08
N GLY A 183 17.71 -5.19 10.96
CA GLY A 183 17.17 -4.84 9.64
C GLY A 183 15.73 -5.33 9.45
N THR A 184 15.12 -4.93 8.32
CA THR A 184 13.74 -5.33 7.96
C THR A 184 13.69 -6.68 7.23
N HIS A 185 12.57 -7.38 7.36
CA HIS A 185 12.30 -8.63 6.67
C HIS A 185 12.28 -8.44 5.15
N TRP A 186 11.61 -7.41 4.62
CA TRP A 186 11.53 -7.19 3.17
C TRP A 186 12.90 -6.84 2.59
N TYR A 187 13.68 -5.95 3.21
CA TYR A 187 15.02 -5.62 2.71
C TYR A 187 15.96 -6.83 2.79
N GLY A 188 15.83 -7.68 3.82
CA GLY A 188 16.52 -8.97 3.90
C GLY A 188 16.13 -9.96 2.78
N LEU A 189 14.87 -9.96 2.33
CA LEU A 189 14.44 -10.79 1.19
C LEU A 189 15.18 -10.39 -0.11
N LEU A 190 15.54 -9.10 -0.29
CA LEU A 190 16.25 -8.61 -1.49
C LEU A 190 17.67 -9.17 -1.66
N ALA A 191 18.23 -9.78 -0.61
CA ALA A 191 19.52 -10.48 -0.62
C ALA A 191 19.37 -12.01 -0.46
N THR A 192 18.15 -12.54 -0.44
CA THR A 192 17.89 -13.96 -0.12
C THR A 192 17.81 -14.80 -1.39
N ALA A 193 18.75 -15.74 -1.56
CA ALA A 193 18.75 -16.67 -2.69
C ALA A 193 17.45 -17.49 -2.78
N GLY A 194 16.87 -17.58 -3.98
CA GLY A 194 15.59 -18.26 -4.23
C GLY A 194 14.35 -17.38 -4.04
N VAL A 195 14.49 -16.15 -3.54
CA VAL A 195 13.46 -15.12 -3.67
C VAL A 195 13.54 -14.52 -5.08
N MET A 196 12.38 -14.28 -5.70
CA MET A 196 12.26 -13.66 -7.01
C MET A 196 11.98 -12.16 -6.85
N HIS A 197 12.60 -11.35 -7.72
CA HIS A 197 12.44 -9.90 -7.71
C HIS A 197 12.06 -9.38 -9.10
N GLY A 198 11.22 -8.36 -9.08
CA GLY A 198 10.72 -7.71 -10.27
C GLY A 198 10.25 -6.29 -9.98
N LEU A 199 9.53 -5.73 -10.94
CA LEU A 199 8.85 -4.45 -10.84
C LEU A 199 7.45 -4.59 -11.42
N PHE A 200 6.47 -3.88 -10.87
CA PHE A 200 5.25 -3.53 -11.62
C PHE A 200 5.39 -2.12 -12.21
N GLU A 201 4.88 -1.90 -13.43
CA GLU A 201 4.51 -0.55 -13.86
C GLU A 201 3.27 -0.04 -13.11
N THR A 202 2.96 1.25 -13.20
CA THR A 202 1.97 1.91 -12.33
C THR A 202 0.99 2.83 -13.09
N TYR A 203 0.64 2.50 -14.34
CA TYR A 203 -0.31 3.29 -15.14
C TYR A 203 -1.72 2.66 -15.23
N SER A 204 -2.74 3.51 -15.22
CA SER A 204 -4.16 3.14 -15.27
C SER A 204 -4.75 3.26 -16.68
N LEU A 205 -6.07 3.09 -16.84
CA LEU A 205 -6.73 3.21 -18.15
C LEU A 205 -6.87 4.67 -18.64
N ASN A 206 -6.72 5.67 -17.75
CA ASN A 206 -6.77 7.11 -18.09
C ASN A 206 -5.55 7.93 -17.66
N SER A 207 -4.61 7.39 -16.87
CA SER A 207 -3.49 8.16 -16.32
C SER A 207 -2.16 7.40 -16.37
N LEU A 208 -1.06 8.13 -16.53
CA LEU A 208 0.31 7.60 -16.33
C LEU A 208 0.65 7.41 -14.85
N VAL A 209 -0.19 7.95 -13.95
CA VAL A 209 -0.13 7.80 -12.49
C VAL A 209 -1.44 7.19 -12.04
N THR A 210 -1.43 5.92 -11.66
CA THR A 210 -2.60 5.22 -11.10
C THR A 210 -2.99 5.74 -9.72
N ASP A 211 -4.20 5.42 -9.28
CA ASP A 211 -4.55 5.37 -7.86
C ASP A 211 -4.69 3.91 -7.39
N SER A 212 -4.75 3.71 -6.07
CA SER A 212 -4.97 2.41 -5.42
C SER A 212 -6.18 1.64 -5.97
N ALA A 213 -7.26 2.34 -6.35
CA ALA A 213 -8.45 1.71 -6.92
C ALA A 213 -8.17 1.11 -8.31
N ALA A 214 -7.56 1.87 -9.22
CA ALA A 214 -7.22 1.36 -10.54
C ALA A 214 -6.09 0.31 -10.50
N ALA A 215 -5.13 0.46 -9.60
CA ALA A 215 -4.03 -0.49 -9.41
C ALA A 215 -4.50 -1.82 -8.84
N SER A 216 -5.23 -1.80 -7.72
CA SER A 216 -5.75 -3.02 -7.12
C SER A 216 -6.86 -3.67 -7.95
N SER A 217 -7.56 -2.92 -8.81
CA SER A 217 -8.44 -3.51 -9.83
C SER A 217 -7.68 -4.25 -10.93
N ALA A 218 -6.47 -3.82 -11.26
CA ALA A 218 -5.63 -4.50 -12.25
C ALA A 218 -5.12 -5.85 -11.71
N TRP A 219 -4.65 -5.91 -10.45
CA TRP A 219 -4.38 -7.18 -9.76
C TRP A 219 -5.64 -8.02 -9.56
N GLY A 220 -6.74 -7.37 -9.19
CA GLY A 220 -7.98 -8.02 -8.78
C GLY A 220 -8.80 -8.61 -9.92
N SER A 221 -8.76 -8.02 -11.12
CA SER A 221 -9.57 -8.45 -12.28
C SER A 221 -8.77 -8.67 -13.59
N GLY A 222 -7.46 -8.39 -13.58
CA GLY A 222 -6.60 -8.48 -14.77
C GLY A 222 -6.83 -7.37 -15.77
N ARG A 223 -7.45 -6.25 -15.36
CA ARG A 223 -7.83 -5.13 -16.24
C ARG A 223 -7.53 -3.79 -15.59
N ARG A 224 -6.87 -2.91 -16.33
CA ARG A 224 -6.82 -1.49 -15.98
C ARG A 224 -8.22 -0.90 -16.09
N VAL A 225 -8.59 -0.10 -15.10
CA VAL A 225 -9.79 0.73 -15.06
C VAL A 225 -9.37 2.20 -14.92
N PHE A 226 -10.34 3.12 -14.91
CA PHE A 226 -10.02 4.53 -14.62
C PHE A 226 -9.66 4.73 -13.15
N ASN A 227 -8.81 5.72 -12.86
CA ASN A 227 -8.54 6.15 -11.48
C ASN A 227 -9.87 6.40 -10.75
N GLY A 228 -9.94 5.96 -9.49
CA GLY A 228 -11.12 6.05 -8.65
C GLY A 228 -12.19 4.97 -8.89
N ALA A 229 -12.11 4.15 -9.95
CA ALA A 229 -13.07 3.07 -10.19
C ALA A 229 -12.58 1.73 -9.61
N VAL A 230 -13.48 0.91 -9.08
CA VAL A 230 -13.14 -0.41 -8.53
C VAL A 230 -13.76 -1.49 -9.42
N ASN A 231 -12.93 -2.29 -10.10
CA ASN A 231 -13.32 -3.40 -10.98
C ASN A 231 -14.47 -3.08 -11.96
N MET A 232 -14.47 -1.86 -12.52
CA MET A 232 -15.50 -1.42 -13.45
C MET A 232 -14.88 -0.71 -14.65
N LEU A 233 -15.21 -1.17 -15.86
CA LEU A 233 -14.80 -0.50 -17.09
C LEU A 233 -15.58 0.82 -17.28
N PRO A 234 -15.02 1.80 -18.02
CA PRO A 234 -15.62 3.12 -18.22
C PRO A 234 -17.07 3.16 -18.73
N ASN A 235 -17.53 2.10 -19.40
CA ASN A 235 -18.90 1.94 -19.89
C ASN A 235 -19.88 1.36 -18.84
N GLY A 236 -19.47 1.22 -17.58
CA GLY A 236 -20.25 0.61 -16.50
C GLY A 236 -20.23 -0.93 -16.48
N THR A 237 -19.39 -1.59 -17.29
CA THR A 237 -19.24 -3.05 -17.23
C THR A 237 -18.46 -3.43 -15.98
N ALA A 238 -19.14 -3.98 -14.98
CA ALA A 238 -18.52 -4.61 -13.82
C ALA A 238 -17.68 -5.83 -14.26
N LEU A 239 -16.55 -6.03 -13.58
CA LEU A 239 -15.62 -7.12 -13.79
C LEU A 239 -15.68 -8.07 -12.58
N THR A 240 -15.43 -9.35 -12.79
CA THR A 240 -15.34 -10.33 -11.70
C THR A 240 -13.93 -10.26 -11.09
N PRO A 241 -13.77 -9.88 -9.81
CA PRO A 241 -12.47 -9.86 -9.17
C PRO A 241 -12.06 -11.25 -8.67
N LEU A 242 -10.90 -11.36 -8.01
CA LEU A 242 -10.34 -12.62 -7.51
C LEU A 242 -11.24 -13.31 -6.48
N ALA A 243 -11.84 -12.60 -5.51
CA ALA A 243 -12.52 -13.26 -4.39
C ALA A 243 -13.68 -14.18 -4.80
N PRO A 244 -14.61 -13.80 -5.71
CA PRO A 244 -15.62 -14.73 -6.24
C PRO A 244 -15.01 -15.99 -6.85
N LEU A 245 -13.98 -15.83 -7.69
CA LEU A 245 -13.34 -16.94 -8.40
C LEU A 245 -12.60 -17.89 -7.44
N VAL A 246 -11.94 -17.35 -6.41
CA VAL A 246 -11.28 -18.13 -5.36
C VAL A 246 -12.33 -18.89 -4.53
N ARG A 247 -13.45 -18.26 -4.18
CA ARG A 247 -14.55 -18.91 -3.46
C ARG A 247 -15.25 -19.99 -4.29
N GLU A 248 -15.47 -19.76 -5.58
CA GLU A 248 -15.97 -20.78 -6.52
C GLU A 248 -15.00 -21.97 -6.65
N SER A 249 -13.69 -21.74 -6.47
CA SER A 249 -12.68 -22.81 -6.42
C SER A 249 -12.65 -23.60 -5.10
N GLY A 250 -13.54 -23.29 -4.15
CA GLY A 250 -13.64 -23.91 -2.82
C GLY A 250 -12.68 -23.37 -1.77
N ARG A 251 -11.89 -22.33 -2.07
CA ARG A 251 -10.90 -21.71 -1.17
C ARG A 251 -11.50 -20.58 -0.35
N ARG A 252 -10.92 -20.29 0.80
CA ARG A 252 -11.29 -19.12 1.63
C ARG A 252 -10.66 -17.83 1.11
N VAL A 253 -11.23 -16.69 1.49
CA VAL A 253 -10.68 -15.35 1.17
C VAL A 253 -10.59 -14.50 2.44
N GLY A 254 -9.48 -13.81 2.64
CA GLY A 254 -9.34 -12.77 3.66
C GLY A 254 -8.75 -11.48 3.13
N LEU A 255 -9.19 -10.37 3.71
CA LEU A 255 -8.72 -9.00 3.47
C LEU A 255 -8.35 -8.38 4.83
N VAL A 256 -7.15 -7.82 4.94
CA VAL A 256 -6.61 -7.23 6.17
C VAL A 256 -5.94 -5.90 5.86
N THR A 257 -6.23 -4.84 6.62
CA THR A 257 -5.69 -3.51 6.34
C THR A 257 -5.59 -2.58 7.55
N THR A 258 -4.66 -1.62 7.48
CA THR A 258 -4.65 -0.41 8.34
C THR A 258 -5.57 0.73 7.85
N THR A 259 -6.19 0.61 6.67
CA THR A 259 -7.16 1.60 6.14
C THR A 259 -8.59 1.28 6.62
N THR A 260 -9.61 1.76 5.93
CA THR A 260 -10.98 1.25 6.12
C THR A 260 -11.06 -0.10 5.41
N ILE A 261 -11.73 -1.12 5.97
CA ILE A 261 -11.78 -2.44 5.31
C ILE A 261 -12.49 -2.41 3.92
N THR A 262 -13.23 -1.33 3.67
CA THR A 262 -13.90 -0.96 2.42
C THR A 262 -13.08 -0.06 1.50
N HIS A 263 -11.82 0.24 1.83
CA HIS A 263 -10.95 1.08 1.01
C HIS A 263 -10.63 0.41 -0.35
N ALA A 264 -10.06 1.20 -1.26
CA ALA A 264 -9.82 0.80 -2.65
C ALA A 264 -9.03 -0.51 -2.81
N THR A 265 -8.00 -0.70 -2.00
CA THR A 265 -7.06 -1.83 -2.09
C THR A 265 -7.74 -3.17 -1.71
N PRO A 266 -8.38 -3.34 -0.53
CA PRO A 266 -9.17 -4.55 -0.25
C PRO A 266 -10.39 -4.67 -1.18
N ALA A 267 -11.04 -3.56 -1.55
CA ALA A 267 -12.17 -3.58 -2.48
C ALA A 267 -11.78 -4.11 -3.87
N GLY A 268 -10.58 -3.79 -4.35
CA GLY A 268 -10.03 -4.28 -5.62
C GLY A 268 -9.98 -5.80 -5.72
N PHE A 269 -9.87 -6.52 -4.60
CA PHE A 269 -9.86 -7.99 -4.58
C PHE A 269 -11.24 -8.64 -4.55
N ALA A 270 -12.32 -7.92 -4.18
CA ALA A 270 -13.61 -8.54 -3.86
C ALA A 270 -14.89 -7.81 -4.31
N ALA A 271 -14.83 -6.51 -4.62
CA ALA A 271 -16.00 -5.70 -4.98
C ALA A 271 -15.89 -5.06 -6.38
N ALA A 272 -17.01 -4.60 -6.93
CA ALA A 272 -17.05 -3.76 -8.12
C ALA A 272 -18.04 -2.59 -7.93
N VAL A 273 -17.55 -1.36 -8.05
CA VAL A 273 -18.32 -0.11 -7.89
C VAL A 273 -17.79 1.00 -8.80
N LYS A 274 -18.64 1.96 -9.17
CA LYS A 274 -18.26 3.03 -10.09
C LYS A 274 -17.24 4.02 -9.48
N THR A 275 -17.29 4.24 -8.17
CA THR A 275 -16.29 5.02 -7.43
C THR A 275 -15.84 4.29 -6.16
N ARG A 276 -14.56 4.41 -5.80
CA ARG A 276 -13.97 3.93 -4.52
C ARG A 276 -14.67 4.52 -3.29
N ASP A 277 -15.34 5.67 -3.44
CA ASP A 277 -16.08 6.34 -2.37
C ASP A 277 -17.37 5.61 -1.98
N ASP A 278 -17.87 4.68 -2.80
CA ASP A 278 -19.08 3.90 -2.54
C ASP A 278 -18.83 2.74 -1.55
N GLN A 279 -18.08 3.05 -0.49
CA GLN A 279 -17.74 2.18 0.62
C GLN A 279 -18.97 1.54 1.31
N PRO A 280 -20.13 2.23 1.47
CA PRO A 280 -21.35 1.60 1.94
C PRO A 280 -21.85 0.45 1.05
N THR A 281 -21.63 0.52 -0.27
CA THR A 281 -21.99 -0.56 -1.21
C THR A 281 -20.91 -1.64 -1.23
N ILE A 282 -19.63 -1.29 -1.24
CA ILE A 282 -18.49 -2.24 -1.12
C ILE A 282 -18.69 -3.17 0.08
N ALA A 283 -19.01 -2.62 1.26
CA ALA A 283 -19.25 -3.38 2.49
C ALA A 283 -20.29 -4.50 2.30
N THR A 284 -21.34 -4.24 1.53
CA THR A 284 -22.42 -5.21 1.28
C THR A 284 -22.03 -6.31 0.31
N GLN A 285 -21.06 -6.06 -0.59
CA GLN A 285 -20.58 -7.06 -1.55
C GLN A 285 -19.67 -8.11 -0.86
N TYR A 286 -19.04 -7.75 0.27
CA TYR A 286 -18.22 -8.66 1.06
C TYR A 286 -19.03 -9.73 1.82
N LEU A 287 -20.31 -9.51 2.10
CA LEU A 287 -21.13 -10.36 2.98
C LEU A 287 -21.27 -11.79 2.43
N GLY A 288 -20.72 -12.76 3.15
CA GLY A 288 -20.68 -14.15 2.72
C GLY A 288 -19.64 -14.46 1.62
N LEU A 289 -19.01 -13.44 1.01
CA LEU A 289 -17.99 -13.54 -0.03
C LEU A 289 -16.56 -13.59 0.52
N VAL A 290 -16.27 -12.83 1.59
CA VAL A 290 -14.96 -12.79 2.25
C VAL A 290 -15.09 -13.42 3.63
N ASP A 291 -14.20 -14.32 4.02
CA ASP A 291 -14.27 -15.04 5.31
C ASP A 291 -13.62 -14.26 6.46
N VAL A 292 -12.59 -13.46 6.17
CA VAL A 292 -11.91 -12.59 7.14
C VAL A 292 -11.82 -11.17 6.61
N LEU A 293 -12.35 -10.22 7.39
CA LEU A 293 -12.36 -8.79 7.09
C LEU A 293 -11.81 -8.04 8.32
N LEU A 294 -10.61 -7.48 8.28
CA LEU A 294 -9.99 -6.83 9.45
C LEU A 294 -9.41 -5.45 9.10
N GLY A 295 -9.91 -4.38 9.70
CA GLY A 295 -9.39 -3.02 9.52
C GLY A 295 -10.21 -1.95 10.25
N GLY A 296 -10.22 -0.73 9.73
CA GLY A 296 -11.10 0.37 10.15
C GLY A 296 -12.44 0.40 9.40
N GLY A 297 -13.16 1.53 9.47
CA GLY A 297 -14.37 1.78 8.69
C GLY A 297 -15.67 1.28 9.30
N ARG A 298 -15.80 1.31 10.64
CA ARG A 298 -17.02 0.87 11.36
C ARG A 298 -18.30 1.56 10.87
N GLU A 299 -18.21 2.82 10.46
CA GLU A 299 -19.30 3.63 9.90
C GLU A 299 -19.97 3.01 8.67
N TYR A 300 -19.29 2.10 7.95
CA TYR A 300 -19.84 1.39 6.81
C TYR A 300 -20.57 0.10 7.19
N PHE A 301 -20.66 -0.24 8.49
CA PHE A 301 -21.30 -1.47 8.99
C PHE A 301 -22.43 -1.23 10.01
N GLU A 302 -22.34 -0.17 10.83
CA GLU A 302 -23.34 0.11 11.88
C GLU A 302 -24.53 0.96 11.36
N ALA A 303 -25.74 0.64 11.82
CA ALA A 303 -27.00 1.20 11.29
C ALA A 303 -27.25 2.69 11.62
N ASP A 304 -26.57 3.25 12.62
CA ASP A 304 -26.68 4.66 13.01
C ASP A 304 -25.78 5.57 12.16
N GLN A 305 -24.70 5.02 11.59
CA GLN A 305 -23.74 5.73 10.74
C GLN A 305 -24.02 5.54 9.24
N ARG A 306 -24.49 4.35 8.82
CA ARG A 306 -24.74 4.06 7.39
C ARG A 306 -25.85 4.94 6.79
N PRO A 307 -25.67 5.49 5.57
CA PRO A 307 -26.70 6.30 4.89
C PRO A 307 -28.04 5.58 4.64
N ASP A 308 -28.01 4.25 4.50
CA ASP A 308 -29.20 3.41 4.28
C ASP A 308 -29.80 2.83 5.59
N ARG A 309 -29.16 3.09 6.74
CA ARG A 309 -29.53 2.59 8.08
C ARG A 309 -29.65 1.06 8.20
N ARG A 310 -28.95 0.29 7.37
CA ARG A 310 -28.86 -1.16 7.54
C ARG A 310 -27.91 -1.53 8.68
N ASP A 311 -28.32 -2.47 9.53
CA ASP A 311 -27.41 -3.11 10.49
C ASP A 311 -26.60 -4.20 9.78
N LEU A 312 -25.64 -3.76 8.96
CA LEU A 312 -24.81 -4.69 8.20
C LEU A 312 -23.91 -5.51 9.14
N ARG A 313 -23.48 -4.97 10.29
CA ARG A 313 -22.79 -5.75 11.33
C ARG A 313 -23.65 -6.90 11.85
N GLY A 314 -24.94 -6.64 12.08
CA GLY A 314 -25.95 -7.65 12.42
C GLY A 314 -26.19 -8.67 11.31
N GLU A 315 -26.23 -8.24 10.04
CA GLU A 315 -26.28 -9.14 8.88
C GLU A 315 -25.05 -10.08 8.81
N PHE A 316 -23.84 -9.56 9.07
CA PHE A 316 -22.63 -10.37 9.19
C PHE A 316 -22.67 -11.34 10.37
N ALA A 317 -23.13 -10.90 11.56
CA ALA A 317 -23.28 -11.78 12.72
C ALA A 317 -24.30 -12.91 12.44
N ALA A 318 -25.42 -12.60 11.79
CA ALA A 318 -26.42 -13.58 11.35
C ALA A 318 -25.88 -14.55 10.28
N ALA A 319 -24.90 -14.11 9.47
CA ALA A 319 -24.16 -14.95 8.51
C ALA A 319 -23.02 -15.77 9.15
N GLY A 320 -22.90 -15.80 10.49
CA GLY A 320 -21.97 -16.65 11.23
C GLY A 320 -20.56 -16.08 11.42
N TYR A 321 -20.38 -14.76 11.30
CA TYR A 321 -19.11 -14.09 11.56
C TYR A 321 -19.00 -13.71 13.04
N ALA A 322 -17.81 -13.86 13.62
CA ALA A 322 -17.49 -13.19 14.87
C ALA A 322 -17.16 -11.71 14.58
N CYS A 323 -18.04 -10.80 15.01
CA CYS A 323 -17.95 -9.36 14.72
C CYS A 323 -17.26 -8.60 15.87
N VAL A 324 -15.93 -8.47 15.80
CA VAL A 324 -15.06 -7.85 16.83
C VAL A 324 -14.81 -6.36 16.58
N ALA A 325 -14.62 -5.60 17.67
CA ALA A 325 -14.51 -4.15 17.68
C ALA A 325 -13.27 -3.60 18.43
N THR A 326 -12.50 -4.46 19.10
CA THR A 326 -11.27 -4.08 19.83
C THR A 326 -10.16 -5.12 19.67
N ARG A 327 -8.93 -4.73 20.00
CA ARG A 327 -7.75 -5.62 20.09
C ARG A 327 -7.98 -6.78 21.04
N ALA A 328 -8.57 -6.53 22.21
CA ALA A 328 -8.87 -7.56 23.19
C ALA A 328 -9.87 -8.60 22.66
N GLU A 329 -10.92 -8.16 21.96
CA GLU A 329 -11.88 -9.07 21.30
C GLU A 329 -11.22 -9.89 20.18
N LEU A 330 -10.37 -9.28 19.34
CA LEU A 330 -9.65 -9.98 18.28
C LEU A 330 -8.71 -11.05 18.85
N LEU A 331 -7.91 -10.72 19.86
CA LEU A 331 -6.98 -11.67 20.48
C LEU A 331 -7.72 -12.77 21.28
N GLY A 332 -8.94 -12.48 21.74
CA GLY A 332 -9.81 -13.44 22.44
C GLY A 332 -10.74 -14.28 21.53
N VAL A 333 -10.80 -14.02 20.22
CA VAL A 333 -11.83 -14.58 19.33
C VAL A 333 -11.70 -16.10 19.09
N GLY A 334 -10.51 -16.66 19.30
CA GLY A 334 -10.22 -18.08 19.12
C GLY A 334 -10.44 -18.56 17.68
N SER A 335 -10.81 -19.83 17.52
CA SER A 335 -10.95 -20.50 16.22
C SER A 335 -12.27 -20.18 15.50
N ALA A 336 -12.67 -18.91 15.45
CA ALA A 336 -13.86 -18.49 14.73
C ALA A 336 -13.73 -18.78 13.22
N PRO A 337 -14.74 -19.37 12.56
CA PRO A 337 -14.65 -19.79 11.16
C PRO A 337 -14.66 -18.59 10.18
N ARG A 338 -15.19 -17.45 10.63
CA ARG A 338 -15.24 -16.18 9.90
C ARG A 338 -15.13 -15.00 10.86
N LEU A 339 -14.51 -13.91 10.41
CA LEU A 339 -14.20 -12.72 11.20
C LEU A 339 -14.62 -11.44 10.47
N LEU A 340 -15.28 -10.53 11.20
CA LEU A 340 -15.41 -9.12 10.83
C LEU A 340 -14.83 -8.28 11.98
N GLY A 341 -13.76 -7.54 11.72
CA GLY A 341 -13.09 -6.66 12.67
C GLY A 341 -13.08 -5.23 12.18
N THR A 342 -13.78 -4.33 12.88
CA THR A 342 -13.80 -2.89 12.57
C THR A 342 -13.32 -2.10 13.79
N PHE A 343 -12.02 -1.82 13.86
CA PHE A 343 -11.33 -1.37 15.08
C PHE A 343 -11.36 0.15 15.30
N GLY A 344 -11.96 0.91 14.37
CA GLY A 344 -12.15 2.35 14.47
C GLY A 344 -13.16 2.88 13.45
N THR A 345 -13.54 4.15 13.62
CA THR A 345 -14.17 4.96 12.57
C THR A 345 -13.08 5.49 11.65
N GLY A 346 -13.28 5.47 10.33
CA GLY A 346 -12.23 5.80 9.36
C GLY A 346 -11.09 4.79 9.37
N HIS A 347 -9.90 5.21 8.95
CA HIS A 347 -8.69 4.37 8.96
C HIS A 347 -8.21 4.06 10.39
N LEU A 348 -7.32 3.07 10.53
CA LEU A 348 -6.60 2.87 11.78
C LEU A 348 -5.57 4.01 11.98
N PRO A 349 -5.27 4.41 13.24
CA PRO A 349 -4.23 5.40 13.52
C PRO A 349 -2.87 4.94 12.98
N TYR A 350 -2.03 5.89 12.59
CA TYR A 350 -0.62 5.62 12.28
C TYR A 350 0.06 4.86 13.42
N THR A 351 0.98 3.97 13.07
CA THR A 351 1.83 3.23 14.00
C THR A 351 2.63 4.18 14.90
N LEU A 352 2.97 5.38 14.40
CA LEU A 352 3.60 6.45 15.19
C LEU A 352 2.70 6.98 16.31
N ASP A 353 1.41 7.23 16.07
CA ASP A 353 0.48 7.68 17.11
C ASP A 353 0.07 6.54 18.04
N HIS A 354 -0.15 5.35 17.47
CA HIS A 354 -0.57 4.14 18.17
C HIS A 354 0.40 3.76 19.30
N ARG A 355 1.71 3.73 18.98
CA ARG A 355 2.78 3.37 19.94
C ARG A 355 3.04 4.43 21.01
N ASN A 356 2.68 5.69 20.75
CA ASN A 356 2.90 6.82 21.66
C ASN A 356 1.62 7.25 22.42
N THR A 357 0.51 6.53 22.24
CA THR A 357 -0.78 6.81 22.90
C THR A 357 -1.30 5.51 23.54
N PRO A 358 -1.19 5.33 24.87
CA PRO A 358 -1.53 4.08 25.56
C PRO A 358 -2.94 3.56 25.23
N GLU A 359 -3.90 4.46 25.13
CA GLU A 359 -5.31 4.15 24.86
C GLU A 359 -5.54 3.64 23.42
N LEU A 360 -4.61 3.88 22.49
CA LEU A 360 -4.62 3.29 21.15
C LEU A 360 -3.95 1.91 21.16
N THR A 361 -2.81 1.76 21.85
CA THR A 361 -2.12 0.47 22.04
C THR A 361 -3.00 -0.58 22.75
N GLU A 362 -3.83 -0.16 23.69
CA GLU A 362 -4.79 -1.06 24.35
C GLU A 362 -5.94 -1.49 23.42
N ARG A 363 -6.49 -0.54 22.65
CA ARG A 363 -7.77 -0.72 21.92
C ARG A 363 -7.66 -1.21 20.49
N VAL A 364 -6.62 -0.83 19.76
CA VAL A 364 -6.48 -1.07 18.31
C VAL A 364 -5.40 -2.15 18.07
N PRO A 365 -5.71 -3.25 17.36
CA PRO A 365 -4.72 -4.27 17.03
C PRO A 365 -3.73 -3.76 15.97
N THR A 366 -2.49 -4.26 16.05
CA THR A 366 -1.48 -4.03 15.02
C THR A 366 -1.77 -4.83 13.76
N LEU A 367 -1.19 -4.42 12.62
CA LEU A 367 -1.32 -5.16 11.36
C LEU A 367 -0.80 -6.60 11.46
N ALA A 368 0.26 -6.82 12.24
CA ALA A 368 0.80 -8.16 12.53
C ALA A 368 -0.18 -9.04 13.34
N GLU A 369 -0.87 -8.47 14.33
CA GLU A 369 -1.90 -9.19 15.10
C GLU A 369 -3.12 -9.55 14.24
N MET A 370 -3.60 -8.60 13.42
CA MET A 370 -4.68 -8.86 12.45
C MET A 370 -4.28 -9.94 11.42
N THR A 371 -3.06 -9.86 10.90
CA THR A 371 -2.51 -10.86 9.96
C THR A 371 -2.40 -12.24 10.60
N ARG A 372 -1.96 -12.34 11.86
CA ARG A 372 -1.87 -13.61 12.58
C ARG A 372 -3.27 -14.22 12.83
N ALA A 373 -4.25 -13.41 13.19
CA ALA A 373 -5.65 -13.85 13.34
C ALA A 373 -6.25 -14.32 12.01
N ALA A 374 -6.01 -13.58 10.92
CA ALA A 374 -6.46 -13.97 9.58
C ALA A 374 -5.86 -15.30 9.12
N LEU A 375 -4.55 -15.49 9.26
CA LEU A 375 -3.89 -16.76 8.95
C LEU A 375 -4.42 -17.91 9.80
N ALA A 376 -4.73 -17.69 11.09
CA ALA A 376 -5.33 -18.72 11.95
C ALA A 376 -6.73 -19.16 11.46
N THR A 377 -7.63 -18.21 11.15
CA THR A 377 -8.98 -18.53 10.63
C THR A 377 -8.96 -19.11 9.22
N LEU A 378 -8.07 -18.66 8.34
CA LEU A 378 -8.03 -19.12 6.93
C LEU A 378 -7.34 -20.47 6.76
N SER A 379 -6.26 -20.72 7.52
CA SER A 379 -5.45 -21.95 7.44
C SER A 379 -6.10 -23.18 8.09
N ALA A 380 -7.24 -22.98 8.77
CA ALA A 380 -8.12 -24.04 9.26
C ALA A 380 -8.95 -24.74 8.16
N ASP A 381 -8.61 -24.53 6.88
CA ASP A 381 -9.20 -25.18 5.72
C ASP A 381 -8.14 -25.89 4.87
N ASP A 382 -8.41 -27.14 4.50
CA ASP A 382 -7.55 -27.90 3.60
C ASP A 382 -7.61 -27.42 2.15
N ALA A 383 -8.68 -26.74 1.72
CA ALA A 383 -8.77 -26.22 0.35
C ALA A 383 -7.71 -25.14 0.05
N GLY A 384 -7.27 -24.43 1.08
CA GLY A 384 -6.39 -23.27 1.00
C GLY A 384 -7.13 -21.94 0.89
N PHE A 385 -6.36 -20.85 0.73
CA PHE A 385 -6.91 -19.49 0.76
C PHE A 385 -6.14 -18.48 -0.09
N LEU A 386 -6.83 -17.38 -0.44
CA LEU A 386 -6.23 -16.10 -0.80
C LEU A 386 -6.31 -15.15 0.41
N LEU A 387 -5.19 -14.56 0.81
CA LEU A 387 -5.14 -13.51 1.83
C LEU A 387 -4.50 -12.26 1.22
N GLN A 388 -5.18 -11.13 1.29
CA GLN A 388 -4.62 -9.83 0.98
C GLN A 388 -4.33 -9.07 2.29
N VAL A 389 -3.14 -8.46 2.40
CA VAL A 389 -2.71 -7.68 3.57
C VAL A 389 -2.19 -6.31 3.12
N GLU A 390 -2.71 -5.22 3.68
CA GLU A 390 -2.38 -3.84 3.32
C GLU A 390 -1.79 -3.04 4.49
N GLY A 391 -0.61 -2.44 4.27
CA GLY A 391 0.02 -1.43 5.12
C GLY A 391 -0.34 -0.01 4.68
N GLY A 392 -1.61 0.25 4.37
CA GLY A 392 -2.08 1.43 3.64
C GLY A 392 -2.12 2.74 4.44
N ARG A 393 -1.36 2.85 5.53
CA ARG A 393 -1.01 4.15 6.13
C ARG A 393 0.36 4.65 5.64
N VAL A 394 1.15 3.83 4.94
CA VAL A 394 2.39 4.25 4.27
C VAL A 394 2.12 5.34 3.23
N ASP A 395 1.11 5.14 2.38
CA ASP A 395 0.63 6.12 1.40
C ASP A 395 0.18 7.44 2.04
N HIS A 396 -0.75 7.36 3.00
CA HIS A 396 -1.29 8.53 3.69
C HIS A 396 -0.19 9.37 4.37
N ALA A 397 0.84 8.73 4.95
CA ALA A 397 1.99 9.42 5.49
C ALA A 397 2.89 10.05 4.41
N ALA A 398 3.02 9.41 3.24
CA ALA A 398 3.73 9.97 2.09
C ALA A 398 3.02 11.21 1.52
N HIS A 399 1.68 11.21 1.43
CA HIS A 399 0.90 12.41 1.07
C HIS A 399 1.09 13.57 2.05
N ASN A 400 1.29 13.25 3.33
CA ASN A 400 1.59 14.24 4.36
C ASN A 400 3.04 14.73 4.34
N ASN A 401 3.93 14.13 3.54
CA ASN A 401 5.38 14.31 3.67
C ASN A 401 5.89 14.04 5.11
N ASP A 402 5.23 13.11 5.82
CA ASP A 402 5.55 12.67 7.18
C ASP A 402 6.39 11.39 7.15
N ILE A 403 7.71 11.55 7.02
CA ILE A 403 8.64 10.42 7.00
C ILE A 403 8.63 9.62 8.32
N ALA A 404 8.25 10.23 9.45
CA ALA A 404 8.23 9.53 10.73
C ALA A 404 7.05 8.56 10.80
N ALA A 405 5.84 9.00 10.43
CA ALA A 405 4.70 8.11 10.29
C ALA A 405 4.94 7.06 9.19
N GLN A 406 5.44 7.48 8.02
CA GLN A 406 5.67 6.59 6.88
C GLN A 406 6.60 5.43 7.23
N LEU A 407 7.73 5.72 7.88
CA LEU A 407 8.67 4.66 8.28
C LEU A 407 8.11 3.79 9.41
N TRP A 408 7.40 4.35 10.41
CA TRP A 408 6.79 3.52 11.45
C TRP A 408 5.71 2.57 10.91
N ASP A 409 4.86 3.01 9.98
CA ASP A 409 3.84 2.15 9.35
C ASP A 409 4.45 1.18 8.33
N GLN A 410 5.54 1.56 7.64
CA GLN A 410 6.33 0.63 6.83
C GLN A 410 6.94 -0.50 7.68
N LEU A 411 7.35 -0.19 8.92
CA LEU A 411 7.82 -1.21 9.87
C LEU A 411 6.67 -2.07 10.42
N ALA A 412 5.45 -1.55 10.57
CA ALA A 412 4.28 -2.37 10.93
C ALA A 412 3.83 -3.31 9.79
N PHE A 413 4.02 -2.89 8.53
CA PHE A 413 3.90 -3.77 7.37
C PHE A 413 4.98 -4.86 7.36
N ASP A 414 6.23 -4.50 7.67
CA ASP A 414 7.34 -5.45 7.76
C ASP A 414 7.13 -6.47 8.90
N ASP A 415 6.60 -6.05 10.05
CA ASP A 415 6.20 -6.95 11.15
C ASP A 415 5.14 -7.96 10.69
N ALA A 416 4.14 -7.52 9.91
CA ALA A 416 3.12 -8.39 9.34
C ALA A 416 3.71 -9.36 8.30
N LEU A 417 4.68 -8.90 7.50
CA LEU A 417 5.45 -9.76 6.59
C LEU A 417 6.24 -10.80 7.38
N GLY A 418 6.80 -10.46 8.55
CA GLY A 418 7.42 -11.40 9.48
C GLY A 418 6.49 -12.57 9.85
N VAL A 419 5.22 -12.28 10.18
CA VAL A 419 4.19 -13.30 10.46
C VAL A 419 3.89 -14.17 9.24
N VAL A 420 3.80 -13.57 8.05
CA VAL A 420 3.54 -14.31 6.79
C VAL A 420 4.73 -15.20 6.40
N LEU A 421 5.96 -14.74 6.61
CA LEU A 421 7.17 -15.52 6.39
C LEU A 421 7.33 -16.67 7.40
N GLU A 422 6.95 -16.48 8.66
CA GLU A 422 6.85 -17.54 9.68
C GLU A 422 5.89 -18.64 9.20
N PHE A 423 4.67 -18.26 8.79
CA PHE A 423 3.65 -19.18 8.30
C PHE A 423 4.09 -19.94 7.03
N ALA A 424 4.60 -19.23 6.02
CA ALA A 424 4.97 -19.84 4.73
C ALA A 424 6.14 -20.83 4.87
N ARG A 425 7.16 -20.48 5.68
CA ARG A 425 8.32 -21.36 5.97
C ARG A 425 7.91 -22.65 6.69
N ALA A 426 6.88 -22.60 7.55
CA ALA A 426 6.39 -23.76 8.28
C ALA A 426 5.64 -24.79 7.40
N ARG A 427 5.26 -24.42 6.16
CA ARG A 427 4.40 -25.26 5.29
C ARG A 427 5.01 -25.62 3.94
N GLY A 428 5.72 -24.70 3.29
CA GLY A 428 6.24 -24.87 1.93
C GLY A 428 5.18 -24.91 0.81
N ASP A 429 3.89 -24.82 1.13
CA ASP A 429 2.75 -24.86 0.20
C ASP A 429 2.18 -23.48 -0.15
N THR A 430 2.87 -22.41 0.26
CA THR A 430 2.35 -21.04 0.30
C THR A 430 3.20 -20.11 -0.55
N LEU A 431 2.58 -19.44 -1.53
CA LEU A 431 3.17 -18.32 -2.26
C LEU A 431 2.98 -17.04 -1.44
N VAL A 432 4.04 -16.26 -1.32
CA VAL A 432 3.99 -14.90 -0.78
C VAL A 432 4.43 -13.94 -1.88
N VAL A 433 3.62 -12.92 -2.16
CA VAL A 433 3.93 -11.79 -3.04
C VAL A 433 3.88 -10.52 -2.20
N VAL A 434 4.87 -9.64 -2.36
CA VAL A 434 5.03 -8.39 -1.60
C VAL A 434 5.33 -7.27 -2.59
N THR A 435 4.54 -6.19 -2.56
CA THR A 435 4.67 -5.08 -3.50
C THR A 435 4.07 -3.76 -2.97
N SER A 436 4.11 -2.72 -3.80
CA SER A 436 3.28 -1.51 -3.69
C SER A 436 2.34 -1.44 -4.90
N ASP A 437 1.34 -0.58 -4.85
CA ASP A 437 0.44 -0.25 -5.96
C ASP A 437 0.94 0.95 -6.79
N HIS A 438 1.55 1.95 -6.13
CA HIS A 438 2.24 3.08 -6.75
C HIS A 438 3.38 3.63 -5.87
N GLY A 439 4.20 4.52 -6.44
CA GLY A 439 5.02 5.42 -5.64
C GLY A 439 4.16 6.60 -5.14
N ASN A 440 4.59 7.25 -4.06
CA ASN A 440 3.97 8.48 -3.58
C ASN A 440 5.02 9.44 -3.03
N SER A 441 5.01 10.67 -3.56
CA SER A 441 5.80 11.85 -3.15
C SER A 441 7.33 11.69 -3.14
N ASN A 442 7.85 10.51 -3.49
CA ASN A 442 9.26 10.14 -3.65
C ASN A 442 10.18 10.69 -2.54
N PRO A 443 9.99 10.25 -1.28
CA PRO A 443 10.92 10.53 -0.18
C PRO A 443 12.33 10.02 -0.51
N GLY A 444 13.34 10.87 -0.31
CA GLY A 444 14.75 10.51 -0.47
C GLY A 444 15.66 11.21 0.53
N LEU A 445 16.61 10.48 1.11
CA LEU A 445 17.63 11.05 1.99
C LEU A 445 18.66 11.82 1.17
N ASN A 446 18.69 13.13 1.33
CA ASN A 446 19.64 14.03 0.69
C ASN A 446 21.02 13.96 1.35
N GLY A 447 22.05 14.32 0.58
CA GLY A 447 23.39 14.58 1.10
C GLY A 447 23.43 15.89 1.89
N MET A 448 23.42 15.80 3.23
CA MET A 448 23.35 16.97 4.12
C MET A 448 24.73 17.40 4.64
N GLY A 449 25.01 18.70 4.59
CA GLY A 449 26.26 19.30 5.08
C GLY A 449 27.47 19.10 4.16
N GLY A 450 28.63 19.60 4.59
CA GLY A 450 29.90 19.44 3.87
C GLY A 450 30.25 17.96 3.69
N ASP A 451 30.63 17.59 2.46
CA ASP A 451 30.91 16.22 2.01
C ASP A 451 29.84 15.19 2.44
N TYR A 452 28.59 15.65 2.56
CA TYR A 452 27.42 14.89 3.00
C TYR A 452 27.52 14.26 4.41
N GLY A 453 28.51 14.67 5.23
CA GLY A 453 28.77 14.11 6.56
C GLY A 453 27.70 14.42 7.63
N GLY A 454 26.70 15.25 7.31
CA GLY A 454 25.53 15.49 8.15
C GLY A 454 24.38 14.50 7.93
N SER A 455 24.32 13.80 6.79
CA SER A 455 23.15 13.01 6.34
C SER A 455 22.65 12.02 7.40
N ASN A 456 23.55 11.21 7.95
CA ASN A 456 23.21 10.22 8.99
C ASN A 456 22.73 10.89 10.30
N LYS A 457 23.24 12.08 10.64
CA LYS A 457 22.83 12.84 11.83
C LYS A 457 21.45 13.47 11.64
N CYS A 458 21.12 13.89 10.41
CA CYS A 458 19.79 14.37 10.08
C CYS A 458 18.76 13.23 10.10
N PHE A 459 19.02 12.14 9.39
CA PHE A 459 18.12 10.98 9.35
C PHE A 459 17.88 10.40 10.75
N ALA A 460 18.91 10.36 11.60
CA ALA A 460 18.78 9.87 12.98
C ALA A 460 17.75 10.65 13.82
N ARG A 461 17.43 11.91 13.49
CA ARG A 461 16.42 12.69 14.24
C ARG A 461 14.99 12.22 13.98
N VAL A 462 14.70 11.49 12.90
CA VAL A 462 13.35 10.97 12.59
C VAL A 462 12.81 10.08 13.72
N ALA A 463 13.70 9.39 14.45
CA ALA A 463 13.35 8.57 15.61
C ALA A 463 12.88 9.38 16.85
N GLY A 464 13.05 10.71 16.84
CA GLY A 464 12.59 11.61 17.91
C GLY A 464 11.12 12.02 17.81
N ALA A 465 10.47 11.75 16.69
CA ALA A 465 9.06 12.08 16.49
C ALA A 465 8.13 11.17 17.32
N THR A 466 7.04 11.74 17.83
CA THR A 466 6.06 11.07 18.71
C THR A 466 4.61 11.17 18.23
N GLN A 467 4.31 12.07 17.30
CA GLN A 467 2.96 12.37 16.82
C GLN A 467 2.99 12.56 15.30
N SER A 468 1.98 12.06 14.58
CA SER A 468 1.89 12.23 13.12
C SER A 468 1.48 13.64 12.69
N PHE A 469 1.61 13.92 11.41
CA PHE A 469 1.13 15.16 10.79
C PHE A 469 -0.40 15.29 10.80
N ASP A 470 -1.20 14.20 10.75
CA ASP A 470 -2.67 14.28 10.94
C ASP A 470 -3.00 14.92 12.31
N ARG A 471 -2.29 14.48 13.36
CA ARG A 471 -2.46 14.98 14.72
C ARG A 471 -1.91 16.41 14.88
N LEU A 472 -0.70 16.65 14.36
CA LEU A 472 0.01 17.93 14.45
C LEU A 472 -0.72 19.04 13.69
N THR A 473 -1.18 18.80 12.46
CA THR A 473 -1.96 19.80 11.69
C THR A 473 -3.27 20.14 12.39
N GLY A 474 -3.96 19.14 12.95
CA GLY A 474 -5.16 19.34 13.78
C GLY A 474 -4.89 20.15 15.05
N GLN A 475 -3.70 20.04 15.65
CA GLN A 475 -3.26 20.86 16.79
C GLN A 475 -2.90 22.30 16.37
N LEU A 476 -2.10 22.47 15.31
CA LEU A 476 -1.75 23.78 14.74
C LEU A 476 -3.00 24.59 14.35
N GLY A 477 -3.98 23.94 13.71
CA GLY A 477 -5.26 24.53 13.35
C GLY A 477 -6.19 24.85 14.53
N ARG A 478 -5.87 24.41 15.76
CA ARG A 478 -6.52 24.90 17.00
C ARG A 478 -5.76 26.10 17.55
N LEU A 479 -4.44 26.00 17.71
CA LEU A 479 -3.58 27.10 18.16
C LEU A 479 -3.76 28.38 17.31
N ALA A 480 -3.96 28.24 15.99
CA ALA A 480 -4.24 29.37 15.11
C ALA A 480 -5.59 30.06 15.38
N LYS A 481 -6.64 29.29 15.73
CA LYS A 481 -7.97 29.81 16.14
C LYS A 481 -7.95 30.44 17.52
N GLU A 482 -7.08 29.93 18.39
CA GLU A 482 -6.79 30.46 19.73
C GLU A 482 -5.83 31.66 19.70
N HIS A 483 -5.33 32.03 18.51
CA HIS A 483 -4.36 33.11 18.28
C HIS A 483 -3.06 32.97 19.09
N ALA A 484 -2.64 31.72 19.34
CA ALA A 484 -1.43 31.41 20.09
C ALA A 484 -0.16 31.94 19.41
N GLY A 485 0.84 32.32 20.21
CA GLY A 485 2.13 32.83 19.74
C GLY A 485 3.13 31.74 19.35
N ASP A 486 4.29 32.17 18.85
CA ASP A 486 5.38 31.28 18.38
C ASP A 486 5.88 30.33 19.48
N GLU A 487 5.87 30.74 20.75
CA GLU A 487 6.35 29.94 21.89
C GLU A 487 5.48 28.68 22.14
N ALA A 488 4.15 28.81 22.05
CA ALA A 488 3.23 27.67 22.13
C ALA A 488 3.33 26.74 20.91
N VAL A 489 3.49 27.31 19.71
CA VAL A 489 3.64 26.55 18.46
C VAL A 489 4.98 25.81 18.41
N GLY A 490 6.08 26.46 18.82
CA GLY A 490 7.40 25.85 18.94
C GLY A 490 7.42 24.73 19.99
N THR A 491 6.74 24.92 21.12
CA THR A 491 6.57 23.88 22.15
C THR A 491 5.82 22.65 21.61
N LEU A 492 4.72 22.86 20.87
CA LEU A 492 4.00 21.78 20.18
C LEU A 492 4.88 21.05 19.16
N LEU A 493 5.57 21.79 18.29
CA LEU A 493 6.42 21.23 17.24
C LEU A 493 7.57 20.40 17.85
N ARG A 494 8.22 20.91 18.89
CA ARG A 494 9.26 20.20 19.66
C ARG A 494 8.72 18.90 20.27
N GLN A 495 7.54 18.92 20.88
CA GLN A 495 6.91 17.73 21.46
C GLN A 495 6.53 16.69 20.40
N ALA A 496 6.03 17.11 19.24
CA ALA A 496 5.61 16.22 18.17
C ALA A 496 6.77 15.60 17.38
N THR A 497 7.86 16.36 17.15
CA THR A 497 8.96 15.98 16.24
C THR A 497 10.27 15.62 16.94
N GLY A 498 10.47 16.02 18.20
CA GLY A 498 11.76 15.94 18.88
C GLY A 498 12.80 16.96 18.40
N LEU A 499 12.40 17.96 17.60
CA LEU A 499 13.29 18.97 17.01
C LEU A 499 13.20 20.32 17.73
N GLU A 500 14.34 21.00 17.82
CA GLU A 500 14.39 22.45 18.00
C GLU A 500 14.41 23.09 16.61
N LEU A 501 13.32 23.76 16.23
CA LEU A 501 13.21 24.47 14.95
C LEU A 501 13.62 25.94 15.11
N GLU A 502 14.12 26.54 14.04
CA GLU A 502 14.52 27.95 14.06
C GLU A 502 13.30 28.88 14.26
N PRO A 503 13.42 30.04 14.93
CA PRO A 503 12.28 30.93 15.17
C PRO A 503 11.53 31.36 13.90
N ALA A 504 12.22 31.45 12.76
CA ALA A 504 11.62 31.72 11.46
C ALA A 504 10.81 30.54 10.91
N GLU A 505 11.24 29.30 11.16
CA GLU A 505 10.52 28.08 10.79
C GLU A 505 9.25 27.93 11.65
N VAL A 506 9.36 28.18 12.96
CA VAL A 506 8.20 28.17 13.88
C VAL A 506 7.15 29.21 13.48
N ALA A 507 7.57 30.45 13.17
CA ALA A 507 6.67 31.50 12.73
C ALA A 507 5.98 31.16 11.40
N LEU A 508 6.73 30.62 10.43
CA LEU A 508 6.21 30.17 9.14
C LEU A 508 5.17 29.05 9.31
N LEU A 509 5.44 28.06 10.17
CA LEU A 509 4.50 26.97 10.46
C LEU A 509 3.26 27.43 11.23
N ARG A 510 3.38 28.45 12.10
CA ARG A 510 2.21 29.11 12.71
C ARG A 510 1.35 29.81 11.67
N GLU A 511 1.94 30.57 10.76
CA GLU A 511 1.19 31.25 9.69
C GLU A 511 0.51 30.25 8.76
N ALA A 512 1.21 29.19 8.36
CA ALA A 512 0.67 28.10 7.54
C ALA A 512 -0.48 27.37 8.26
N GLY A 513 -0.36 27.11 9.56
CA GLY A 513 -1.43 26.54 10.39
C GLY A 513 -2.68 27.43 10.50
N GLY A 514 -2.52 28.75 10.34
CA GLY A 514 -3.60 29.72 10.16
C GLY A 514 -4.09 29.89 8.72
N GLY A 515 -3.64 29.06 7.77
CA GLY A 515 -4.00 29.12 6.35
C GLY A 515 -3.24 30.16 5.52
N ARG A 516 -2.27 30.87 6.12
CA ARG A 516 -1.37 31.80 5.40
C ARG A 516 -0.10 31.06 5.00
N LEU A 517 -0.14 30.43 3.84
CA LEU A 517 1.00 29.69 3.30
C LEU A 517 2.13 30.65 2.84
N PRO A 518 3.41 30.26 2.99
CA PRO A 518 4.54 31.00 2.44
C PRO A 518 4.59 30.90 0.90
N PRO A 519 5.42 31.73 0.23
CA PRO A 519 5.69 31.58 -1.21
C PRO A 519 6.47 30.28 -1.50
N VAL A 520 5.76 29.22 -1.90
CA VAL A 520 6.36 27.93 -2.29
C VAL A 520 6.85 27.93 -3.75
N LEU A 521 7.91 27.17 -4.03
CA LEU A 521 8.40 26.97 -5.40
C LEU A 521 7.62 25.85 -6.13
N GLY A 522 7.30 24.76 -5.43
CA GLY A 522 6.47 23.67 -5.94
C GLY A 522 5.00 23.89 -5.61
N ARG A 523 4.12 23.94 -6.63
CA ARG A 523 2.65 24.03 -6.40
C ARG A 523 2.07 22.81 -5.67
N GLN A 524 2.73 21.66 -5.76
CA GLN A 524 2.39 20.47 -4.97
C GLN A 524 2.53 20.75 -3.46
N HIS A 525 3.55 21.47 -3.01
CA HIS A 525 3.74 21.84 -1.60
C HIS A 525 2.91 23.05 -1.15
N ALA A 526 1.97 23.56 -1.96
CA ALA A 526 1.12 24.71 -1.64
C ALA A 526 -0.02 24.37 -0.66
N ASN A 527 0.32 23.72 0.46
CA ASN A 527 -0.59 23.29 1.53
C ASN A 527 0.21 23.07 2.83
N LEU A 528 -0.47 22.91 3.97
CA LEU A 528 0.17 22.82 5.28
C LEU A 528 1.12 21.62 5.43
N VAL A 529 0.77 20.45 4.90
CA VAL A 529 1.59 19.23 5.05
C VAL A 529 2.82 19.24 4.15
N GLY A 530 2.68 19.76 2.93
CA GLY A 530 3.81 20.06 2.04
C GLY A 530 4.81 21.03 2.68
N VAL A 531 4.31 22.12 3.28
CA VAL A 531 5.16 23.11 3.98
C VAL A 531 5.80 22.53 5.24
N LEU A 532 5.10 21.70 6.03
CA LEU A 532 5.70 20.95 7.14
C LEU A 532 6.83 20.03 6.65
N GLY A 533 6.59 19.29 5.56
CA GLY A 533 7.59 18.43 4.92
C GLY A 533 8.81 19.22 4.45
N GLU A 534 8.63 20.34 3.74
CA GLU A 534 9.72 21.22 3.28
C GLU A 534 10.54 21.80 4.45
N VAL A 535 9.91 22.19 5.56
CA VAL A 535 10.63 22.66 6.76
C VAL A 535 11.39 21.51 7.44
N LEU A 536 10.75 20.37 7.70
CA LEU A 536 11.44 19.25 8.35
C LEU A 536 12.49 18.58 7.45
N SER A 537 12.46 18.82 6.13
CA SER A 537 13.53 18.44 5.20
C SER A 537 14.91 18.98 5.64
N ASN A 538 14.95 20.18 6.22
CA ASN A 538 16.19 20.79 6.75
C ASN A 538 16.80 19.94 7.88
N HIS A 539 15.95 19.34 8.71
CA HIS A 539 16.31 18.71 9.98
C HIS A 539 16.48 17.19 9.89
N TYR A 540 15.60 16.53 9.13
CA TYR A 540 15.64 15.09 8.85
C TYR A 540 16.49 14.75 7.61
N GLY A 541 16.73 15.71 6.71
CA GLY A 541 17.46 15.50 5.46
C GLY A 541 16.64 14.79 4.37
N ILE A 542 15.36 14.53 4.60
CA ILE A 542 14.47 13.83 3.66
C ILE A 542 13.78 14.84 2.76
N GLY A 543 14.06 14.80 1.46
CA GLY A 543 13.36 15.62 0.45
C GLY A 543 12.20 14.88 -0.19
N TRP A 544 11.28 15.65 -0.78
CA TRP A 544 10.02 15.20 -1.39
C TRP A 544 9.81 15.86 -2.75
N THR A 545 9.14 15.17 -3.68
CA THR A 545 8.81 15.72 -5.02
C THR A 545 7.43 16.35 -5.11
N GLY A 546 6.57 16.15 -4.10
CA GLY A 546 5.21 16.68 -4.07
C GLY A 546 4.43 16.25 -2.84
N VAL A 547 3.10 16.09 -2.98
CA VAL A 547 2.18 15.47 -2.00
C VAL A 547 1.22 14.50 -2.73
N SER A 548 1.74 13.76 -3.71
CA SER A 548 0.94 13.00 -4.69
C SER A 548 1.67 11.77 -5.21
N HIS A 549 0.88 10.81 -5.70
CA HIS A 549 1.37 9.60 -6.36
C HIS A 549 2.35 9.90 -7.50
N THR A 550 3.26 8.97 -7.76
CA THR A 550 4.29 9.07 -8.81
C THR A 550 4.24 7.86 -9.74
N SER A 551 4.62 8.05 -11.01
CA SER A 551 4.59 7.03 -12.06
C SER A 551 5.81 6.11 -12.04
N ASP A 552 6.42 5.91 -10.88
CA ASP A 552 7.60 5.07 -10.74
C ASP A 552 7.21 3.59 -10.74
N PRO A 553 7.98 2.71 -11.38
CA PRO A 553 7.80 1.27 -11.23
C PRO A 553 8.06 0.85 -9.78
N VAL A 554 7.13 0.07 -9.23
CA VAL A 554 7.14 -0.35 -7.83
C VAL A 554 7.80 -1.71 -7.65
N LEU A 555 8.49 -1.88 -6.52
CA LEU A 555 9.20 -3.11 -6.18
C LEU A 555 8.22 -4.29 -6.04
N LEU A 556 8.54 -5.39 -6.72
CA LEU A 556 7.82 -6.67 -6.63
C LEU A 556 8.78 -7.72 -6.10
N THR A 557 8.36 -8.45 -5.07
CA THR A 557 9.12 -9.53 -4.42
C THR A 557 8.23 -10.73 -4.21
N ALA A 558 8.66 -11.92 -4.63
CA ALA A 558 7.88 -13.15 -4.49
C ALA A 558 8.72 -14.32 -4.00
N LEU A 559 8.14 -15.19 -3.18
CA LEU A 559 8.77 -16.42 -2.70
C LEU A 559 7.77 -17.55 -2.47
N GLY A 560 8.26 -18.79 -2.55
CA GLY A 560 7.42 -19.98 -2.46
C GLY A 560 6.97 -20.51 -3.84
N PRO A 561 6.00 -21.43 -3.88
CA PRO A 561 5.64 -22.15 -5.10
C PRO A 561 5.00 -21.22 -6.15
N GLY A 562 5.58 -21.13 -7.34
CA GLY A 562 5.12 -20.24 -8.42
C GLY A 562 5.69 -18.81 -8.41
N ALA A 563 6.65 -18.50 -7.51
CA ALA A 563 7.28 -17.19 -7.42
C ALA A 563 8.04 -16.77 -8.70
N ASP A 564 8.46 -17.73 -9.53
CA ASP A 564 9.10 -17.54 -10.84
C ASP A 564 8.29 -16.65 -11.79
N ARG A 565 6.95 -16.64 -11.63
CA ARG A 565 6.04 -15.79 -12.42
C ARG A 565 6.21 -14.29 -12.20
N PHE A 566 6.89 -13.87 -11.13
CA PHE A 566 7.00 -12.47 -10.70
C PHE A 566 8.41 -11.87 -10.89
N ALA A 567 9.30 -12.55 -11.61
CA ALA A 567 10.63 -12.04 -11.94
C ALA A 567 10.61 -11.09 -13.14
N GLY A 568 11.33 -9.96 -13.07
CA GLY A 568 11.39 -8.97 -14.17
C GLY A 568 10.33 -7.86 -14.10
N LEU A 569 10.12 -7.11 -15.19
CA LEU A 569 9.14 -6.01 -15.26
C LEU A 569 7.79 -6.53 -15.78
N HIS A 570 6.74 -6.31 -15.00
CA HIS A 570 5.38 -6.80 -15.25
C HIS A 570 4.35 -5.66 -15.37
N PRO A 571 3.32 -5.82 -16.22
CA PRO A 571 2.06 -5.11 -16.07
C PRO A 571 1.35 -5.47 -14.76
N LEU A 572 0.65 -4.52 -14.13
CA LEU A 572 -0.23 -4.80 -12.96
C LEU A 572 -1.28 -5.88 -13.27
N THR A 573 -1.73 -5.94 -14.52
CA THR A 573 -2.73 -6.92 -14.98
C THR A 573 -2.26 -8.37 -14.91
N ASP A 574 -0.95 -8.60 -14.93
CA ASP A 574 -0.39 -9.93 -15.13
C ASP A 574 -0.32 -10.71 -13.80
N ALA A 575 -0.40 -9.99 -12.66
CA ALA A 575 -0.66 -10.57 -11.36
C ALA A 575 -1.97 -11.39 -11.36
N PHE A 576 -3.06 -10.86 -11.94
CA PHE A 576 -4.33 -11.60 -12.01
C PHE A 576 -4.19 -12.90 -12.79
N GLU A 577 -3.59 -12.82 -13.99
CA GLU A 577 -3.43 -13.98 -14.86
C GLU A 577 -2.50 -15.02 -14.19
N ALA A 578 -1.42 -14.61 -13.50
CA ALA A 578 -0.56 -15.51 -12.71
C ALA A 578 -1.26 -16.15 -11.49
N LEU A 579 -1.97 -15.36 -10.68
CA LEU A 579 -2.65 -15.86 -9.46
C LEU A 579 -3.78 -16.84 -9.80
N THR A 580 -4.53 -16.58 -10.87
CA THR A 580 -5.57 -17.51 -11.35
C THR A 580 -4.97 -18.80 -11.92
N ASP A 581 -3.91 -18.72 -12.74
CA ASP A 581 -3.17 -19.88 -13.29
C ASP A 581 -2.69 -20.83 -12.18
N LEU A 582 -2.13 -20.26 -11.11
CA LEU A 582 -1.54 -20.99 -9.99
C LEU A 582 -2.60 -21.72 -9.15
N PHE A 583 -3.76 -21.13 -8.91
CA PHE A 583 -4.92 -21.84 -8.35
C PHE A 583 -5.62 -22.77 -9.36
N GLY A 584 -5.30 -22.69 -10.65
CA GLY A 584 -5.93 -23.47 -11.72
C GLY A 584 -7.29 -22.93 -12.17
N ILE A 585 -7.62 -21.70 -11.80
CA ILE A 585 -8.82 -20.97 -12.18
C ILE A 585 -8.67 -20.50 -13.64
N ARG A 586 -9.72 -20.67 -14.46
CA ARG A 586 -9.76 -20.15 -15.84
C ARG A 586 -10.85 -19.10 -15.98
N HIS A 587 -10.49 -17.84 -15.77
CA HIS A 587 -11.37 -16.69 -16.00
C HIS A 587 -10.73 -15.70 -16.98
N ARG A 588 -11.57 -14.94 -17.70
CA ARG A 588 -11.08 -13.79 -18.46
C ARG A 588 -12.14 -12.68 -18.56
N ASN A 589 -11.92 -11.62 -17.79
CA ASN A 589 -12.76 -10.42 -17.84
C ASN A 589 -12.75 -9.75 -19.22
N PRO A 590 -13.82 -9.04 -19.62
CA PRO A 590 -13.82 -8.21 -20.82
C PRO A 590 -12.72 -7.14 -20.74
N ALA A 591 -12.32 -6.59 -21.89
CA ALA A 591 -11.23 -5.63 -21.99
C ALA A 591 -11.65 -4.39 -22.79
N MET A 592 -11.08 -3.25 -22.42
CA MET A 592 -11.21 -1.98 -23.15
C MET A 592 -9.79 -1.46 -23.43
N SER A 593 -9.54 -0.95 -24.64
CA SER A 593 -8.28 -0.28 -24.97
C SER A 593 -8.31 1.17 -24.49
N ALA A 594 -7.16 1.76 -24.19
CA ALA A 594 -7.08 3.18 -23.80
C ALA A 594 -7.72 4.12 -24.86
N ALA A 595 -7.62 3.77 -26.15
CA ALA A 595 -8.29 4.50 -27.23
C ALA A 595 -9.82 4.43 -27.13
N ALA A 596 -10.40 3.25 -26.90
CA ALA A 596 -11.84 3.09 -26.70
C ALA A 596 -12.32 3.68 -25.37
N ALA A 597 -11.45 3.72 -24.35
CA ALA A 597 -11.74 4.36 -23.08
C ALA A 597 -11.79 5.89 -23.20
N GLY A 598 -11.07 6.49 -24.14
CA GLY A 598 -11.09 7.93 -24.41
C GLY A 598 -12.49 8.48 -24.68
N ASP A 599 -13.35 7.71 -25.37
CA ASP A 599 -14.76 8.06 -25.63
C ASP A 599 -15.60 8.18 -24.34
N PHE A 600 -15.11 7.61 -23.23
CA PHE A 600 -15.75 7.59 -21.92
C PHE A 600 -15.08 8.54 -20.91
N ALA A 601 -14.10 9.37 -21.31
CA ALA A 601 -13.36 10.24 -20.39
C ALA A 601 -14.27 11.15 -19.53
N ALA A 602 -15.36 11.67 -20.10
CA ALA A 602 -16.37 12.47 -19.39
C ALA A 602 -17.25 11.66 -18.40
N GLN A 603 -17.08 10.34 -18.33
CA GLN A 603 -17.82 9.43 -17.44
C GLN A 603 -16.94 8.89 -16.30
N ALA A 604 -15.67 9.28 -16.26
CA ALA A 604 -14.73 8.93 -15.19
C ALA A 604 -15.25 9.34 -13.80
N PRO A 605 -14.81 8.66 -12.73
CA PRO A 605 -15.04 9.12 -11.37
C PRO A 605 -14.61 10.58 -11.23
N ALA A 606 -15.46 11.41 -10.62
CA ALA A 606 -15.18 12.82 -10.50
C ALA A 606 -14.03 13.04 -9.51
N GLU A 607 -12.97 13.69 -9.97
CA GLU A 607 -11.86 14.12 -9.11
C GLU A 607 -12.40 15.10 -8.06
N ARG A 608 -12.62 14.57 -6.85
CA ARG A 608 -13.07 15.27 -5.64
C ARG A 608 -12.06 15.00 -4.53
N GLN A 609 -12.38 15.36 -3.28
CA GLN A 609 -11.39 15.44 -2.19
C GLN A 609 -10.42 14.25 -2.23
N PRO A 610 -9.10 14.50 -2.21
CA PRO A 610 -8.13 13.43 -2.35
C PRO A 610 -8.40 12.35 -1.31
N HIS A 611 -8.32 11.07 -1.69
CA HIS A 611 -8.84 9.96 -0.90
C HIS A 611 -8.08 9.70 0.41
N TRP A 612 -7.06 10.51 0.69
CA TRP A 612 -6.21 10.57 1.87
C TRP A 612 -6.58 11.71 2.86
N VAL A 613 -7.70 12.43 2.63
CA VAL A 613 -8.13 13.65 3.35
C VAL A 613 -9.42 13.46 4.13
#